data_AF-A0A9E7GV84-F1
#
_entry.id   AF-A0A9E7GV84-F1
#
_cell.length_a   1.000
_cell.length_b   1.000
_cell.length_c   1.000
_cell.angle_alpha   90.00
_cell.angle_beta   90.00
_cell.angle_gamma   90.00
#
_symmetry.space_group_name_H-M   'P 1'
#
loop_
_entity.id
_entity.type
_entity.pdbx_description
1 polymer ?
#
loop_
_entity_poly.entity_id
_entity_poly.type
_entity_poly.pdbx_seq_one_letter_code
_entity_poly.pdbx_strand_id
1 'polypeptide(L)'
;MVASSWPSLDELDAVRNKVAEMSGADGRDVRVVVSPYRICPLGAHIDHQGGTVTAMTINMGILLGFVPSPDAQFLFFLDRPKLNFRQGITGFICGSEEHSSGLSSSAASILKPNLAKRALHYFSENKRVKEGLEAWASGNLDEFGKLISASGRSSIENYECGCKEMIDLYEILLKAPGVFGARFSGAGFRGCCLALVDADLTDKAAAFVKQEYQKVQPELASKLPQDRLVLICEPGDSAHVV
;
A
#
# COMPACT_ATOMS: atom_id res chain seq x y z
N MET A 1 -17.48 -4.26 17.80
CA MET A 1 -16.35 -5.09 18.27
C MET A 1 -15.18 -4.15 18.49
N VAL A 2 -14.45 -4.25 19.61
CA VAL A 2 -13.24 -3.46 19.80
C VAL A 2 -12.21 -4.00 18.81
N ALA A 3 -11.84 -3.19 17.81
CA ALA A 3 -10.79 -3.55 16.87
C ALA A 3 -9.55 -3.94 17.67
N SER A 4 -9.09 -5.18 17.52
CA SER A 4 -7.84 -5.60 18.14
C SER A 4 -6.72 -4.82 17.46
N SER A 5 -6.07 -3.91 18.20
CA SER A 5 -4.93 -3.16 17.69
C SER A 5 -3.80 -4.12 17.34
N TRP A 6 -3.44 -4.21 16.05
CA TRP A 6 -2.24 -4.91 15.62
C TRP A 6 -0.99 -4.07 15.99
N PRO A 7 0.11 -4.70 16.44
CA PRO A 7 0.28 -6.14 16.68
C PRO A 7 -0.32 -6.60 18.01
N SER A 8 -0.67 -7.89 18.07
CA SER A 8 -1.04 -8.55 19.33
C SER A 8 0.15 -8.68 20.29
N LEU A 9 -0.13 -8.80 21.59
CA LEU A 9 0.91 -9.06 22.60
C LEU A 9 1.67 -10.35 22.30
N ASP A 10 0.98 -11.40 21.85
CA ASP A 10 1.59 -12.68 21.49
C ASP A 10 2.59 -12.53 20.32
N GLU A 11 2.28 -11.71 19.32
CA GLU A 11 3.20 -11.40 18.22
C GLU A 11 4.44 -10.64 18.72
N LEU A 12 4.24 -9.65 19.60
CA LEU A 12 5.35 -8.89 20.18
C LEU A 12 6.25 -9.80 21.02
N ASP A 13 5.67 -10.66 21.86
CA ASP A 13 6.40 -11.58 22.73
C ASP A 13 7.12 -12.67 21.92
N ALA A 14 6.52 -13.15 20.84
CA ALA A 14 7.18 -14.06 19.91
C ALA A 14 8.45 -13.43 19.31
N VAL A 15 8.39 -12.16 18.91
CA VAL A 15 9.58 -11.44 18.41
C VAL A 15 10.60 -11.24 19.52
N ARG A 16 10.18 -10.84 20.73
CA ARG A 16 11.09 -10.63 21.87
C ARG A 16 11.85 -11.91 22.23
N ASN A 17 11.12 -13.02 22.38
CA ASN A 17 11.70 -14.31 22.71
C ASN A 17 12.71 -14.76 21.66
N LYS A 18 12.38 -14.61 20.38
CA LYS A 18 13.26 -14.99 19.28
C LYS A 18 14.54 -14.16 19.24
N VAL A 19 14.43 -12.84 19.42
CA VAL A 19 15.62 -11.96 19.45
C VAL A 19 16.47 -12.20 20.69
N ALA A 20 15.86 -12.45 21.85
CA ALA A 20 16.58 -12.81 23.07
C ALA A 20 17.39 -14.10 22.89
N GLU A 21 16.76 -15.15 22.34
CA GLU A 21 17.42 -16.42 22.01
C GLU A 21 18.59 -16.22 21.05
N MET A 22 18.40 -15.41 20.00
CA MET A 22 19.41 -15.20 18.96
C MET A 22 20.58 -14.32 19.41
N SER A 23 20.33 -13.37 20.31
CA SER A 23 21.34 -12.44 20.82
C SER A 23 22.02 -12.91 22.11
N GLY A 24 21.41 -13.86 22.83
CA GLY A 24 21.82 -14.22 24.19
C GLY A 24 21.52 -13.15 25.24
N ALA A 25 20.79 -12.08 24.87
CA ALA A 25 20.40 -11.01 25.78
C ALA A 25 19.17 -11.39 26.63
N ASP A 26 18.95 -10.64 27.70
CA ASP A 26 17.70 -10.73 28.47
C ASP A 26 16.54 -10.23 27.59
N GLY A 27 15.40 -10.93 27.60
CA GLY A 27 14.20 -10.52 26.87
C GLY A 27 13.71 -9.12 27.23
N ARG A 28 14.03 -8.63 28.44
CA ARG A 28 13.74 -7.25 28.90
C ARG A 28 14.56 -6.18 28.18
N ASP A 29 15.69 -6.55 27.59
CA ASP A 29 16.56 -5.64 26.84
C ASP A 29 16.18 -5.60 25.36
N VAL A 30 15.33 -6.51 24.90
CA VAL A 30 14.78 -6.49 23.55
C VAL A 30 13.78 -5.33 23.42
N ARG A 31 13.88 -4.62 22.31
CA ARG A 31 12.93 -3.60 21.86
C ARG A 31 12.31 -4.04 20.55
N VAL A 32 11.06 -3.67 20.30
CA VAL A 32 10.37 -4.01 19.06
C VAL A 32 9.92 -2.73 18.36
N VAL A 33 10.32 -2.55 17.11
CA VAL A 33 9.74 -1.53 16.23
C VAL A 33 8.54 -2.14 15.53
N VAL A 34 7.38 -1.50 15.69
CA VAL A 34 6.18 -1.76 14.89
C VAL A 34 6.27 -0.87 13.65
N SER A 35 6.37 -1.49 12.47
CA SER A 35 6.45 -0.80 11.18
C SER A 35 5.24 -1.17 10.31
N PRO A 36 4.14 -0.40 10.38
CA PRO A 36 2.91 -0.67 9.63
C PRO A 36 3.13 -0.51 8.13
N TYR A 37 2.36 -1.26 7.34
CA TYR A 37 2.25 -1.03 5.90
C TYR A 37 1.52 0.28 5.63
N ARG A 38 1.93 0.95 4.56
CA ARG A 38 1.32 2.19 4.05
C ARG A 38 0.58 1.88 2.75
N ILE A 39 -0.63 2.40 2.64
CA ILE A 39 -1.40 2.45 1.39
C ILE A 39 -1.58 3.91 0.94
N CYS A 40 -1.94 4.08 -0.32
CA CYS A 40 -2.16 5.40 -0.92
C CYS A 40 -3.38 5.35 -1.85
N PRO A 41 -4.60 5.58 -1.34
CA PRO A 41 -5.82 5.56 -2.16
C PRO A 41 -5.81 6.60 -3.28
N LEU A 42 -5.26 7.79 -3.06
CA LEU A 42 -5.13 8.87 -4.04
C LEU A 42 -3.74 9.51 -3.94
N GLY A 43 -3.16 9.85 -5.09
CA GLY A 43 -1.86 10.52 -5.18
C GLY A 43 -0.67 9.57 -5.41
N ALA A 44 -0.87 8.26 -5.58
CA ALA A 44 0.26 7.40 -5.93
C ALA A 44 0.80 7.79 -7.32
N HIS A 45 2.13 7.74 -7.46
CA HIS A 45 2.90 8.17 -8.63
C HIS A 45 3.08 9.68 -8.84
N ILE A 46 2.56 10.53 -7.95
CA ILE A 46 2.88 11.96 -7.94
C ILE A 46 3.69 12.37 -6.70
N ASP A 47 3.82 11.49 -5.70
CA ASP A 47 4.54 11.73 -4.44
C ASP A 47 6.02 12.07 -4.63
N HIS A 48 6.72 11.30 -5.47
CA HIS A 48 8.12 11.55 -5.83
C HIS A 48 8.32 12.79 -6.73
N GLN A 49 7.22 13.46 -7.11
CA GLN A 49 7.19 14.69 -7.90
C GLN A 49 6.62 15.87 -7.09
N GLY A 50 6.57 15.75 -5.75
CA GLY A 50 6.06 16.79 -4.86
C GLY A 50 4.53 16.94 -4.85
N GLY A 51 3.80 15.98 -5.43
CA GLY A 51 2.34 15.96 -5.39
C GLY A 51 1.80 15.48 -4.03
N THR A 52 0.61 15.97 -3.67
CA THR A 52 -0.06 15.59 -2.43
C THR A 52 -0.60 14.16 -2.49
N VAL A 53 -0.64 13.46 -1.36
CA VAL A 53 -1.16 12.09 -1.26
C VAL A 53 -2.07 11.88 -0.06
N THR A 54 -2.95 10.88 -0.15
CA THR A 54 -3.82 10.43 0.95
C THR A 54 -3.25 9.21 1.66
N ALA A 55 -1.95 9.24 1.95
CA ALA A 55 -1.26 8.11 2.57
C ALA A 55 -1.85 7.77 3.95
N MET A 56 -2.05 6.48 4.21
CA MET A 56 -2.50 5.99 5.52
C MET A 56 -1.86 4.64 5.84
N THR A 57 -1.69 4.38 7.13
CA THR A 57 -1.20 3.11 7.68
C THR A 57 -2.34 2.12 7.85
N ILE A 58 -2.04 0.83 7.72
CA ILE A 58 -2.98 -0.25 8.00
C ILE A 58 -2.50 -1.09 9.18
N ASN A 59 -3.43 -1.82 9.82
CA ASN A 59 -3.20 -2.70 10.96
C ASN A 59 -2.45 -4.01 10.60
N MET A 60 -1.45 -3.91 9.73
CA MET A 60 -0.62 -4.99 9.21
C MET A 60 0.75 -4.42 8.91
N GLY A 61 1.82 -5.18 9.09
CA GLY A 61 3.16 -4.64 8.84
C GLY A 61 4.30 -5.59 9.12
N ILE A 62 5.44 -5.00 9.45
CA ILE A 62 6.67 -5.69 9.84
C ILE A 62 6.96 -5.36 11.30
N LEU A 63 7.24 -6.38 12.09
CA LEU A 63 7.80 -6.23 13.43
C LEU A 63 9.32 -6.45 13.35
N LEU A 64 10.08 -5.52 13.91
CA LEU A 64 11.54 -5.59 13.97
C LEU A 64 11.97 -5.61 15.44
N GLY A 65 12.38 -6.76 15.94
CA GLY A 65 13.02 -6.87 17.24
C GLY A 65 14.51 -6.56 17.17
N PHE A 66 15.04 -5.84 18.16
CA PHE A 66 16.46 -5.52 18.25
C PHE A 66 16.91 -5.39 19.71
N VAL A 67 18.21 -5.58 19.94
CA VAL A 67 18.88 -5.27 21.22
C VAL A 67 19.88 -4.15 20.93
N PRO A 68 19.82 -3.01 21.63
CA PRO A 68 20.81 -1.95 21.48
C PRO A 68 22.21 -2.48 21.82
N SER A 69 23.17 -2.26 20.93
CA SER A 69 24.59 -2.58 21.16
C SER A 69 25.40 -1.29 21.23
N PRO A 70 26.43 -1.20 22.08
CA PRO A 70 27.40 -0.10 22.05
C PRO A 70 28.28 -0.11 20.79
N ASP A 71 28.30 -1.22 20.04
CA ASP A 71 29.15 -1.40 18.86
C ASP A 71 28.39 -1.04 17.58
N ALA A 72 29.07 -0.46 16.58
CA ALA A 72 28.47 -0.05 15.29
C ALA A 72 28.13 -1.21 14.33
N GLN A 73 27.89 -2.41 14.84
CA GLN A 73 27.60 -3.60 14.05
C GLN A 73 26.10 -3.92 14.07
N PHE A 74 25.52 -4.14 12.89
CA PHE A 74 24.13 -4.56 12.73
C PHE A 74 24.07 -6.01 12.26
N LEU A 75 23.38 -6.86 13.00
CA LEU A 75 23.07 -8.23 12.59
C LEU A 75 21.59 -8.32 12.23
N PHE A 76 21.32 -8.49 10.93
CA PHE A 76 19.97 -8.66 10.43
C PHE A 76 19.59 -10.14 10.33
N PHE A 77 18.41 -10.45 10.80
CA PHE A 77 17.80 -11.76 10.62
C PHE A 77 16.38 -11.59 10.12
N LEU A 78 16.05 -12.35 9.08
CA LEU A 78 14.71 -12.41 8.52
C LEU A 78 14.09 -13.74 8.92
N ASP A 79 12.98 -13.68 9.66
CA ASP A 79 12.18 -14.88 9.94
C ASP A 79 11.31 -15.24 8.73
N ARG A 80 11.97 -15.65 7.65
CA ARG A 80 11.34 -16.15 6.42
C ARG A 80 12.05 -17.44 6.03
N PRO A 81 11.35 -18.58 5.86
CA PRO A 81 12.01 -19.85 5.54
C PRO A 81 12.77 -19.88 4.19
N LYS A 82 12.80 -18.81 3.38
CA LYS A 82 13.40 -18.81 2.03
C LYS A 82 14.04 -17.50 1.52
N LEU A 83 14.39 -16.53 2.36
CA LEU A 83 15.10 -15.32 1.88
C LEU A 83 16.35 -15.01 2.72
N ASN A 84 17.51 -15.47 2.25
CA ASN A 84 18.81 -15.01 2.72
C ASN A 84 19.21 -13.76 1.93
N PHE A 85 18.99 -12.56 2.49
CA PHE A 85 19.62 -11.34 1.98
C PHE A 85 20.76 -10.93 2.92
N ARG A 86 21.98 -10.90 2.38
CA ARG A 86 23.12 -10.18 2.95
C ARG A 86 23.38 -8.97 2.05
N GLN A 87 22.77 -7.84 2.36
CA GLN A 87 23.23 -6.53 1.85
C GLN A 87 22.62 -5.42 2.70
N GLY A 88 23.47 -4.52 3.22
CA GLY A 88 23.03 -3.30 3.88
C GLY A 88 22.49 -2.32 2.85
N ILE A 89 21.36 -1.67 3.16
CA ILE A 89 20.79 -0.60 2.35
C ILE A 89 20.87 0.68 3.17
N THR A 90 21.61 1.66 2.67
CA THR A 90 21.58 3.05 3.16
C THR A 90 20.66 3.83 2.22
N GLY A 91 19.59 4.41 2.76
CA GLY A 91 18.64 5.25 2.01
C GLY A 91 18.57 6.66 2.58
N PHE A 92 18.53 7.66 1.71
CA PHE A 92 18.29 9.06 2.04
C PHE A 92 16.90 9.46 1.57
N ILE A 93 16.15 10.20 2.40
CA ILE A 93 14.90 10.85 2.01
C ILE A 93 15.21 12.34 1.77
N CYS A 94 14.93 12.83 0.57
CA CYS A 94 15.01 14.25 0.23
C CYS A 94 13.59 14.74 -0.11
N GLY A 95 13.11 15.77 0.60
CA GLY A 95 11.87 16.46 0.29
C GLY A 95 12.15 17.81 -0.37
N SER A 96 11.26 18.26 -1.25
CA SER A 96 11.26 19.61 -1.81
C SER A 96 9.84 20.16 -1.95
N GLU A 97 9.70 21.47 -1.75
CA GLU A 97 8.46 22.25 -1.63
C GLU A 97 7.58 22.32 -2.89
N GLU A 98 6.29 22.63 -2.64
CA GLU A 98 5.16 22.63 -3.57
C GLU A 98 5.14 23.78 -4.58
N HIS A 99 4.69 23.49 -5.81
CA HIS A 99 3.96 24.43 -6.69
C HIS A 99 2.97 23.61 -7.55
N SER A 100 1.65 23.77 -7.35
CA SER A 100 0.62 23.10 -8.16
C SER A 100 -0.26 24.11 -8.91
N SER A 101 0.17 24.55 -10.10
CA SER A 101 -0.70 25.24 -11.06
C SER A 101 -1.11 24.27 -12.16
N GLY A 102 -2.42 24.02 -12.31
CA GLY A 102 -2.98 23.05 -13.26
C GLY A 102 -2.56 23.24 -14.73
N LEU A 103 -2.56 22.15 -15.50
CA LEU A 103 -2.30 22.19 -16.94
C LEU A 103 -3.50 22.83 -17.67
N SER A 104 -3.30 23.94 -18.39
CA SER A 104 -4.31 24.44 -19.34
C SER A 104 -4.37 23.54 -20.58
N SER A 105 -5.53 23.50 -21.22
CA SER A 105 -5.74 22.77 -22.50
C SER A 105 -4.78 23.21 -23.61
N SER A 106 -4.24 24.43 -23.55
CA SER A 106 -3.28 24.98 -24.50
C SER A 106 -1.83 24.49 -24.31
N ALA A 107 -1.46 23.99 -23.12
CA ALA A 107 -0.11 23.48 -22.86
C ALA A 107 0.05 22.01 -23.32
N ALA A 108 -1.04 21.23 -23.32
CA ALA A 108 -1.03 19.83 -23.72
C ALA A 108 -0.69 19.63 -25.22
N SER A 109 -1.03 20.59 -26.09
CA SER A 109 -0.78 20.52 -27.54
C SER A 109 0.68 20.74 -27.94
N ILE A 110 1.52 21.22 -27.01
CA ILE A 110 2.95 21.50 -27.24
C ILE A 110 3.81 20.29 -26.82
N LEU A 111 3.27 19.39 -26.00
CA LEU A 111 3.99 18.23 -25.47
C LEU A 111 3.93 17.04 -26.44
N LYS A 112 5.01 16.25 -26.47
CA LYS A 112 4.97 14.92 -27.10
C LYS A 112 3.88 14.06 -26.45
N PRO A 113 3.21 13.15 -27.18
CA PRO A 113 2.06 12.40 -26.67
C PRO A 113 2.26 11.76 -25.29
N ASN A 114 3.39 11.09 -25.07
CA ASN A 114 3.66 10.45 -23.77
C ASN A 114 3.85 11.48 -22.64
N LEU A 115 4.50 12.61 -22.92
CA LEU A 115 4.67 13.68 -21.94
C LEU A 115 3.32 14.35 -21.61
N ALA A 116 2.45 14.53 -22.61
CA ALA A 116 1.10 15.02 -22.39
C ALA A 116 0.29 14.08 -21.48
N LYS A 117 0.39 12.76 -21.68
CA LYS A 117 -0.24 11.78 -20.80
C LYS A 117 0.29 11.85 -19.36
N ARG A 118 1.60 11.95 -19.15
CA ARG A 118 2.19 12.08 -17.80
C ARG A 118 1.79 13.37 -17.11
N ALA A 119 1.75 14.48 -17.84
CA ALA A 119 1.25 15.74 -17.32
C ALA A 119 -0.24 15.64 -16.96
N LEU A 120 -1.07 15.07 -17.83
CA LEU A 120 -2.50 14.85 -17.56
C LEU A 120 -2.71 13.99 -16.32
N HIS A 121 -1.93 12.92 -16.15
CA HIS A 121 -1.96 12.11 -14.93
C HIS A 121 -1.64 12.97 -13.70
N TYR A 122 -0.51 13.68 -13.71
CA TYR A 122 -0.05 14.48 -12.56
C TYR A 122 -1.09 15.50 -12.10
N PHE A 123 -1.59 16.34 -13.02
CA PHE A 123 -2.51 17.42 -12.65
C PHE A 123 -3.90 16.90 -12.30
N SER A 124 -4.39 15.87 -13.01
CA SER A 124 -5.67 15.26 -12.66
C SER A 124 -5.62 14.48 -11.35
N GLU A 125 -4.46 13.90 -10.99
CA GLU A 125 -4.28 13.19 -9.71
C GLU A 125 -4.24 14.17 -8.54
N ASN A 126 -3.52 15.29 -8.65
CA ASN A 126 -3.56 16.35 -7.63
C ASN A 126 -4.99 16.87 -7.40
N LYS A 127 -5.76 17.05 -8.48
CA LYS A 127 -7.18 17.42 -8.36
C LYS A 127 -7.99 16.35 -7.63
N ARG A 128 -7.83 15.07 -8.00
CA ARG A 128 -8.51 13.94 -7.34
C ARG A 128 -8.17 13.88 -5.85
N VAL A 129 -6.92 14.14 -5.46
CA VAL A 129 -6.51 14.16 -4.05
C VAL A 129 -7.28 15.24 -3.28
N LYS A 130 -7.38 16.46 -3.83
CA LYS A 130 -8.15 17.54 -3.20
C LYS A 130 -9.63 17.16 -3.05
N GLU A 131 -10.27 16.69 -4.11
CA GLU A 131 -11.67 16.26 -4.10
C GLU A 131 -11.88 15.08 -3.13
N GLY A 132 -10.90 14.18 -3.04
CA GLY A 132 -10.94 13.02 -2.17
C GLY A 132 -10.85 13.40 -0.69
N LEU A 133 -10.07 14.42 -0.34
CA LEU A 133 -10.04 14.96 1.02
C LEU A 133 -11.39 15.53 1.42
N GLU A 134 -12.07 16.25 0.52
CA GLU A 134 -13.42 16.77 0.75
C GLU A 134 -14.44 15.65 0.94
N ALA A 135 -14.44 14.65 0.05
CA ALA A 135 -15.33 13.48 0.13
C ALA A 135 -15.10 12.66 1.41
N TRP A 136 -13.83 12.47 1.80
CA TRP A 136 -13.46 11.80 3.04
C TRP A 136 -13.96 12.55 4.27
N ALA A 137 -13.71 13.86 4.34
CA ALA A 137 -14.14 14.70 5.46
C ALA A 137 -15.66 14.74 5.64
N SER A 138 -16.43 14.62 4.56
CA SER A 138 -17.89 14.56 4.62
C SER A 138 -18.47 13.16 4.82
N GLY A 139 -17.63 12.12 4.91
CA GLY A 139 -18.09 10.72 5.00
C GLY A 139 -18.72 10.17 3.71
N ASN A 140 -18.47 10.79 2.56
CA ASN A 140 -19.01 10.35 1.27
C ASN A 140 -18.11 9.27 0.65
N LEU A 141 -18.27 8.04 1.13
CA LEU A 141 -17.45 6.90 0.71
C LEU A 141 -17.68 6.51 -0.76
N ASP A 142 -18.88 6.70 -1.29
CA ASP A 142 -19.18 6.48 -2.70
C ASP A 142 -18.35 7.39 -3.61
N GLU A 143 -18.29 8.68 -3.31
CA GLU A 143 -17.50 9.62 -4.09
C GLU A 143 -16.00 9.38 -3.92
N PHE A 144 -15.54 9.12 -2.69
CA PHE A 144 -14.15 8.79 -2.43
C PHE A 144 -13.73 7.51 -3.21
N GLY A 145 -14.57 6.48 -3.22
CA GLY A 145 -14.36 5.26 -4.02
C GLY A 145 -14.30 5.49 -5.52
N LYS A 146 -15.18 6.34 -6.07
CA LYS A 146 -15.12 6.73 -7.50
C LYS A 146 -13.81 7.42 -7.83
N LEU A 147 -13.32 8.31 -6.96
CA LEU A 147 -12.04 8.99 -7.13
C LEU A 147 -10.86 8.01 -7.09
N ILE A 148 -10.89 7.02 -6.18
CA ILE A 148 -9.87 5.95 -6.12
C ILE A 148 -9.84 5.19 -7.45
N SER A 149 -10.99 4.81 -7.97
CA SER A 149 -11.12 4.09 -9.24
C SER A 149 -10.65 4.93 -10.43
N ALA A 150 -11.00 6.23 -10.45
CA ALA A 150 -10.51 7.16 -11.47
C ALA A 150 -8.99 7.33 -11.43
N SER A 151 -8.39 7.33 -10.23
CA SER A 151 -6.94 7.33 -10.05
C SER A 151 -6.30 6.03 -10.57
N GLY A 152 -6.89 4.87 -10.27
CA GLY A 152 -6.49 3.57 -10.81
C GLY A 152 -6.49 3.55 -12.34
N ARG A 153 -7.60 3.98 -12.95
CA ARG A 153 -7.72 4.12 -14.41
C ARG A 153 -6.66 5.07 -14.99
N SER A 154 -6.46 6.24 -14.38
CA SER A 154 -5.43 7.17 -14.85
C SER A 154 -4.02 6.59 -14.72
N SER A 155 -3.75 5.74 -13.73
CA SER A 155 -2.47 5.06 -13.58
C SER A 155 -2.24 4.09 -14.75
N ILE A 156 -3.29 3.40 -15.21
CA ILE A 156 -3.24 2.47 -16.36
C ILE A 156 -3.11 3.23 -17.68
N GLU A 157 -3.95 4.23 -17.92
CA GLU A 157 -4.10 4.86 -19.25
C GLU A 157 -3.12 6.02 -19.49
N ASN A 158 -2.95 6.87 -18.47
CA ASN A 158 -2.18 8.10 -18.58
C ASN A 158 -0.76 7.96 -18.01
N TYR A 159 -0.60 7.19 -16.93
CA TYR A 159 0.74 6.87 -16.42
C TYR A 159 1.35 5.62 -17.08
N GLU A 160 0.53 4.81 -17.76
CA GLU A 160 0.92 3.59 -18.46
C GLU A 160 1.70 2.64 -17.55
N CYS A 161 1.23 2.49 -16.31
CA CYS A 161 1.72 1.49 -15.37
C CYS A 161 0.72 0.34 -15.24
N GLY A 162 1.21 -0.80 -14.78
CA GLY A 162 0.42 -2.04 -14.69
C GLY A 162 0.90 -3.11 -15.66
N CYS A 163 0.84 -4.35 -15.20
CA CYS A 163 0.88 -5.53 -16.07
C CYS A 163 -0.54 -6.11 -16.19
N LYS A 164 -0.75 -6.99 -17.17
CA LYS A 164 -2.06 -7.59 -17.46
C LYS A 164 -2.70 -8.20 -16.20
N GLU A 165 -1.91 -8.90 -15.40
CA GLU A 165 -2.35 -9.59 -14.20
C GLU A 165 -2.88 -8.64 -13.12
N MET A 166 -2.36 -7.41 -13.05
CA MET A 166 -2.86 -6.39 -12.13
C MET A 166 -4.08 -5.67 -12.70
N ILE A 167 -4.09 -5.39 -14.00
CA ILE A 167 -5.27 -4.79 -14.66
C ILE A 167 -6.48 -5.72 -14.48
N ASP A 168 -6.30 -7.02 -14.69
CA ASP A 168 -7.36 -8.02 -14.46
C ASP A 168 -7.85 -8.01 -12.99
N LEU A 169 -6.93 -7.94 -12.02
CA LEU A 169 -7.29 -7.85 -10.60
C LEU A 169 -8.08 -6.57 -10.28
N TYR A 170 -7.65 -5.43 -10.83
CA TYR A 170 -8.34 -4.15 -10.67
C TYR A 170 -9.77 -4.21 -11.24
N GLU A 171 -9.94 -4.74 -12.46
CA GLU A 171 -11.26 -4.89 -13.09
C GLU A 171 -12.18 -5.87 -12.33
N ILE A 172 -11.61 -6.88 -11.68
CA ILE A 172 -12.36 -7.80 -10.81
C ILE A 172 -12.79 -7.08 -9.53
N LEU A 173 -11.89 -6.33 -8.89
CA LEU A 173 -12.20 -5.59 -7.66
C LEU A 173 -13.33 -4.59 -7.86
N LEU A 174 -13.37 -3.88 -8.99
CA LEU A 174 -14.46 -2.94 -9.31
C LEU A 174 -15.84 -3.60 -9.42
N LYS A 175 -15.90 -4.93 -9.59
CA LYS A 175 -17.14 -5.71 -9.70
C LYS A 175 -17.49 -6.42 -8.39
N ALA A 176 -16.59 -6.43 -7.42
CA ALA A 176 -16.80 -7.16 -6.18
C ALA A 176 -17.89 -6.50 -5.31
N PRO A 177 -18.73 -7.29 -4.62
CA PRO A 177 -19.79 -6.76 -3.76
C PRO A 177 -19.23 -5.81 -2.70
N GLY A 178 -19.87 -4.65 -2.52
CA GLY A 178 -19.49 -3.68 -1.49
C GLY A 178 -18.22 -2.89 -1.76
N VAL A 179 -17.56 -3.07 -2.91
CA VAL A 179 -16.40 -2.25 -3.28
C VAL A 179 -16.87 -0.87 -3.73
N PHE A 180 -16.46 0.17 -2.99
CA PHE A 180 -16.65 1.57 -3.39
C PHE A 180 -15.68 1.98 -4.49
N GLY A 181 -14.46 1.45 -4.45
CA GLY A 181 -13.46 1.71 -5.48
C GLY A 181 -12.16 0.98 -5.25
N ALA A 182 -11.37 0.84 -6.31
CA ALA A 182 -10.11 0.11 -6.28
C ALA A 182 -9.02 0.81 -7.10
N ARG A 183 -7.76 0.50 -6.82
CA ARG A 183 -6.62 0.95 -7.64
C ARG A 183 -5.40 0.06 -7.42
N PHE A 184 -4.37 0.28 -8.21
CA PHE A 184 -3.03 -0.25 -7.94
C PHE A 184 -2.40 0.41 -6.72
N SER A 185 -1.64 -0.39 -5.98
CA SER A 185 -0.76 0.06 -4.91
C SER A 185 0.69 -0.29 -5.22
N GLY A 186 1.62 0.61 -4.91
CA GLY A 186 3.04 0.48 -5.26
C GLY A 186 3.38 0.97 -6.67
N ALA A 187 4.60 0.68 -7.14
CA ALA A 187 5.18 1.26 -8.37
C ALA A 187 4.56 0.76 -9.70
N GLY A 188 3.57 -0.14 -9.67
CA GLY A 188 2.83 -0.54 -10.87
C GLY A 188 3.50 -1.58 -11.78
N PHE A 189 4.68 -2.13 -11.44
CA PHE A 189 5.36 -3.15 -12.25
C PHE A 189 5.27 -4.59 -11.70
N ARG A 190 4.52 -4.73 -10.60
CA ARG A 190 4.06 -5.89 -9.81
C ARG A 190 3.51 -5.31 -8.50
N GLY A 191 2.72 -6.05 -7.74
CA GLY A 191 2.27 -5.58 -6.43
C GLY A 191 0.88 -6.06 -6.08
N CYS A 192 0.16 -5.22 -5.36
CA CYS A 192 -1.21 -5.45 -4.95
C CYS A 192 -2.14 -4.39 -5.54
N CYS A 193 -3.42 -4.73 -5.61
CA CYS A 193 -4.46 -3.71 -5.68
C CYS A 193 -5.00 -3.47 -4.27
N LEU A 194 -5.42 -2.24 -4.02
CA LEU A 194 -6.21 -1.90 -2.84
C LEU A 194 -7.65 -1.64 -3.28
N ALA A 195 -8.61 -1.97 -2.43
CA ALA A 195 -10.01 -1.63 -2.60
C ALA A 195 -10.57 -1.10 -1.28
N LEU A 196 -11.38 -0.04 -1.39
CA LEU A 196 -12.22 0.44 -0.30
C LEU A 196 -13.52 -0.33 -0.35
N VAL A 197 -13.88 -1.00 0.74
CA VAL A 197 -14.99 -1.95 0.79
C VAL A 197 -15.87 -1.65 1.99
N ASP A 198 -17.18 -1.82 1.81
CA ASP A 198 -18.15 -1.89 2.91
C ASP A 198 -17.75 -3.02 3.88
N ALA A 199 -17.63 -2.67 5.16
CA ALA A 199 -17.22 -3.58 6.23
C ALA A 199 -18.10 -4.84 6.28
N ASP A 200 -19.41 -4.69 6.07
CA ASP A 200 -20.39 -5.79 6.14
C ASP A 200 -20.31 -6.74 4.93
N LEU A 201 -19.57 -6.36 3.89
CA LEU A 201 -19.42 -7.12 2.64
C LEU A 201 -17.99 -7.60 2.40
N THR A 202 -17.05 -7.32 3.31
CA THR A 202 -15.62 -7.68 3.18
C THR A 202 -15.38 -9.15 2.85
N ASP A 203 -16.00 -10.09 3.56
CA ASP A 203 -15.86 -11.53 3.31
C ASP A 203 -16.41 -11.94 1.94
N LYS A 204 -17.55 -11.37 1.54
CA LYS A 204 -18.16 -11.64 0.23
C LYS A 204 -17.30 -11.08 -0.90
N ALA A 205 -16.76 -9.87 -0.72
CA ALA A 205 -15.82 -9.26 -1.66
C ALA A 205 -14.56 -10.11 -1.80
N ALA A 206 -13.96 -10.54 -0.68
CA ALA A 206 -12.77 -11.37 -0.69
C ALA A 206 -12.99 -12.71 -1.39
N ALA A 207 -14.11 -13.39 -1.11
CA ALA A 207 -14.47 -14.64 -1.77
C ALA A 207 -14.68 -14.46 -3.28
N PHE A 208 -15.39 -13.41 -3.68
CA PHE A 208 -15.60 -13.05 -5.08
C PHE A 208 -14.26 -12.82 -5.80
N VAL A 209 -13.38 -12.00 -5.24
CA VAL A 209 -12.08 -11.67 -5.84
C VAL A 209 -11.22 -12.92 -5.97
N LYS A 210 -11.16 -13.78 -4.95
CA LYS A 210 -10.42 -15.06 -5.01
C LYS A 210 -10.91 -15.93 -6.16
N GLN A 211 -12.23 -16.11 -6.25
CA GLN A 211 -12.84 -16.96 -7.26
C GLN A 211 -12.63 -16.42 -8.68
N GLU A 212 -12.91 -15.14 -8.91
CA GLU A 212 -12.80 -14.54 -10.24
C GLU A 212 -11.34 -14.41 -10.68
N TYR A 213 -10.43 -14.06 -9.77
CA TYR A 213 -9.01 -13.97 -10.11
C TYR A 213 -8.43 -15.33 -10.50
N GLN A 214 -8.83 -16.40 -9.83
CA GLN A 214 -8.41 -17.76 -10.18
C GLN A 214 -8.90 -18.17 -11.58
N LYS A 215 -10.07 -17.71 -12.02
CA LYS A 215 -10.58 -17.97 -13.38
C LYS A 215 -9.78 -17.21 -14.44
N VAL A 216 -9.46 -15.94 -14.18
CA VAL A 216 -8.79 -15.06 -15.16
C VAL A 216 -7.27 -15.28 -15.20
N GLN A 217 -6.65 -15.64 -14.07
CA GLN A 217 -5.21 -15.79 -13.90
C GLN A 217 -4.84 -17.12 -13.18
N PRO A 218 -5.22 -18.29 -13.72
CA PRO A 218 -5.09 -19.59 -13.02
C PRO A 218 -3.65 -19.99 -12.70
N GLU A 219 -2.71 -19.75 -13.61
CA GLU A 219 -1.29 -20.09 -13.40
C GLU A 219 -0.67 -19.27 -12.27
N LEU A 220 -1.00 -17.98 -12.18
CA LEU A 220 -0.48 -17.12 -11.12
C LEU A 220 -1.17 -17.45 -9.80
N ALA A 221 -2.50 -17.60 -9.81
CA ALA A 221 -3.28 -17.95 -8.63
C ALA A 221 -2.82 -19.26 -7.96
N SER A 222 -2.45 -20.27 -8.75
CA SER A 222 -1.96 -21.55 -8.21
C SER A 222 -0.60 -21.46 -7.49
N LYS A 223 0.20 -20.42 -7.77
CA LYS A 223 1.52 -20.19 -7.17
C LYS A 223 1.46 -19.33 -5.91
N LEU A 224 0.31 -18.70 -5.63
CA LEU A 224 0.14 -17.79 -4.52
C LEU A 224 -0.28 -18.56 -3.24
N PRO A 225 0.23 -18.16 -2.06
CA PRO A 225 -0.25 -18.70 -0.79
C PRO A 225 -1.74 -18.36 -0.59
N GLN A 226 -2.57 -19.38 -0.41
CA GLN A 226 -4.04 -19.21 -0.36
C GLN A 226 -4.50 -18.38 0.85
N ASP A 227 -3.74 -18.42 1.94
CA ASP A 227 -3.91 -17.60 3.15
C ASP A 227 -3.58 -16.12 2.93
N ARG A 228 -2.93 -15.75 1.81
CA ARG A 228 -2.44 -14.38 1.55
C ARG A 228 -2.92 -13.79 0.24
N LEU A 229 -3.89 -14.44 -0.42
CA LEU A 229 -4.40 -13.98 -1.70
C LEU A 229 -5.18 -12.65 -1.57
N VAL A 230 -5.91 -12.51 -0.47
CA VAL A 230 -6.67 -11.30 -0.12
C VAL A 230 -6.44 -11.03 1.36
N LEU A 231 -6.04 -9.80 1.68
CA LEU A 231 -5.86 -9.32 3.03
C LEU A 231 -6.96 -8.30 3.32
N ILE A 232 -7.73 -8.55 4.37
CA ILE A 232 -8.70 -7.59 4.90
C ILE A 232 -7.99 -6.84 6.01
N CYS A 233 -7.94 -5.51 5.89
CA CYS A 233 -7.18 -4.66 6.77
C CYS A 233 -8.04 -3.46 7.21
N GLU A 234 -7.70 -2.91 8.37
CA GLU A 234 -8.27 -1.69 8.93
C GLU A 234 -7.21 -0.58 8.99
N PRO A 235 -7.59 0.69 9.15
CA PRO A 235 -6.64 1.74 9.48
C PRO A 235 -5.83 1.37 10.73
N GLY A 236 -4.51 1.55 10.66
CA GLY A 236 -3.58 1.21 11.74
C GLY A 236 -2.83 2.42 12.28
N ASP A 237 -2.17 2.25 13.41
CA ASP A 237 -1.30 3.27 14.01
C ASP A 237 -0.03 3.51 13.18
N SER A 238 0.68 4.59 13.51
CA SER A 238 1.97 4.93 12.91
C SER A 238 3.11 4.06 13.47
N ALA A 239 4.26 4.09 12.79
CA ALA A 239 5.45 3.39 13.28
C ALA A 239 5.84 3.87 14.68
N HIS A 240 6.12 2.93 15.58
CA HIS A 240 6.45 3.23 16.97
C HIS A 240 7.31 2.11 17.58
N VAL A 241 7.93 2.40 18.73
CA VAL A 241 8.72 1.44 19.49
C VAL A 241 7.90 0.94 20.69
N VAL A 242 7.90 -0.37 20.90
CA VAL A 242 7.24 -1.11 21.99
C VAL A 242 8.25 -1.95 22.76
#